data_AF-A0A173ZNM9-F1
#
_entry.id   AF-A0A173ZNM9-F1
#
_cell.length_a   1.000
_cell.length_b   1.000
_cell.length_c   1.000
_cell.angle_alpha   90.00
_cell.angle_beta   90.00
_cell.angle_gamma   90.00
#
_symmetry.space_group_name_H-M   'P 1'
#
loop_
_entity.id
_entity.type
_entity.pdbx_description
1 polymer ?
#
loop_
_entity_poly.entity_id
_entity_poly.type
_entity_poly.pdbx_seq_one_letter_code
_entity_poly.pdbx_strand_id
1 'polypeptide(L)' 'MVKYRRNVTLEPMNAYERHVIHTALQETPDITTYSIGTEPNRRTVVAYSRGEHR' A
#
# COMPACT_ATOMS: atom_id res chain seq x y z
N MET A 1 -0.54 24.51 -0.81
CA MET A 1 -0.69 23.34 -1.69
C MET A 1 -0.30 22.10 -0.90
N VAL A 2 -1.27 21.35 -0.37
CA VAL A 2 -0.98 20.22 0.52
C VAL A 2 -0.52 19.05 -0.35
N LYS A 3 0.80 18.84 -0.45
CA LYS A 3 1.38 17.66 -1.09
C LYS A 3 0.96 16.45 -0.26
N TYR A 4 -0.03 15.70 -0.72
CA TYR A 4 -0.45 14.44 -0.08
C TYR A 4 0.64 13.38 -0.23
N ARG A 5 1.68 13.49 0.60
CA ARG A 5 2.70 12.46 0.86
C ARG A 5 2.40 11.74 2.15
N ARG A 6 1.11 11.49 2.39
CA ARG A 6 0.65 10.84 3.61
C ARG A 6 0.27 9.43 3.23
N ASN A 7 0.73 8.48 4.04
CA ASN A 7 0.37 7.08 3.86
C ASN A 7 -1.15 6.94 3.92
N VAL A 8 -1.71 6.15 3.00
CA VAL A 8 -3.14 5.86 2.94
C VAL A 8 -3.34 4.44 3.44
N THR A 9 -4.18 4.26 4.45
CA THR A 9 -4.58 2.94 4.93
C THR A 9 -5.91 2.57 4.31
N LEU A 10 -5.92 1.48 3.55
CA LEU A 10 -7.14 0.92 2.97
C LEU A 10 -7.91 0.13 4.03
N GLU A 11 -9.18 -0.10 3.75
CA GLU A 11 -10.04 -0.93 4.60
C GLU A 11 -9.53 -2.38 4.66
N PRO A 12 -9.83 -3.12 5.75
CA PRO A 12 -9.55 -4.55 5.81
C PRO A 12 -10.23 -5.27 4.64
N MET A 13 -9.48 -6.12 3.95
CA MET A 13 -9.93 -6.86 2.78
C MET A 13 -9.34 -8.26 2.81
N ASN A 14 -9.92 -9.18 2.02
CA ASN A 14 -9.49 -10.57 2.04
C ASN A 14 -8.08 -10.73 1.43
N ALA A 15 -7.48 -11.92 1.60
CA ALA A 15 -6.12 -12.19 1.13
C ALA A 15 -5.95 -11.99 -0.40
N TYR A 16 -6.97 -12.32 -1.18
CA TYR A 16 -6.95 -12.20 -2.64
C TYR A 16 -6.98 -10.73 -3.09
N GLU A 17 -7.86 -9.92 -2.51
CA GLU A 17 -7.95 -8.48 -2.80
C GLU A 17 -6.65 -7.76 -2.43
N ARG A 18 -6.05 -8.07 -1.27
CA ARG A 18 -4.74 -7.52 -0.91
C ARG A 18 -3.67 -7.91 -1.91
N HIS A 19 -3.69 -9.15 -2.40
CA HIS A 19 -2.72 -9.63 -3.37
C HIS A 19 -2.81 -8.85 -4.68
N VAL A 20 -4.03 -8.64 -5.20
CA VAL A 20 -4.25 -7.83 -6.41
C VAL A 20 -3.70 -6.42 -6.25
N ILE A 21 -3.93 -5.75 -5.10
CA ILE A 21 -3.39 -4.40 -4.84
C ILE A 21 -1.87 -4.40 -4.77
N HIS A 22 -1.29 -5.37 -4.07
CA HIS A 22 0.17 -5.50 -3.99
C HIS A 22 0.79 -5.67 -5.38
N THR A 23 0.24 -6.57 -6.20
CA THR A 23 0.74 -6.80 -7.57
C THR A 23 0.54 -5.58 -8.47
N ALA A 24 -0.63 -4.94 -8.42
CA ALA A 24 -0.91 -3.77 -9.25
C ALA A 24 -0.03 -2.56 -8.92
N LEU A 25 0.32 -2.37 -7.64
CA LEU A 25 1.13 -1.23 -7.20
C LEU A 25 2.64 -1.53 -7.18
N GLN A 26 3.05 -2.79 -7.34
CA GLN A 26 4.46 -3.19 -7.36
C GLN A 26 5.24 -2.52 -8.51
N GLU A 27 4.59 -2.28 -9.65
CA GLU A 27 5.20 -1.66 -10.83
C GLU A 27 5.14 -0.12 -10.79
N THR A 28 4.51 0.48 -9.77
CA THR A 28 4.40 1.93 -9.68
C THR A 28 5.65 2.51 -9.03
N PRO A 29 6.50 3.24 -9.77
CA PRO A 29 7.66 3.89 -9.17
C PRO A 29 7.17 4.90 -8.12
N ASP A 30 7.89 4.96 -7.00
CA ASP A 30 7.61 5.79 -5.83
C ASP A 30 6.48 5.33 -4.89
N ILE A 31 5.92 4.14 -5.09
CA ILE A 31 4.89 3.57 -4.20
C ILE A 31 5.38 2.27 -3.57
N THR A 32 5.09 2.08 -2.29
CA THR A 32 5.32 0.84 -1.58
C THR A 32 4.07 0.45 -0.81
N THR A 33 3.70 -0.83 -0.88
CA THR A 33 2.56 -1.38 -0.17
C THR A 33 3.01 -2.36 0.90
N TYR A 34 2.40 -2.30 2.07
CA TYR A 34 2.62 -3.29 3.14
C TYR A 34 1.32 -3.54 3.89
N SER A 35 1.15 -4.73 4.45
CA SER A 35 -0.01 -5.04 5.27
C SER A 35 0.29 -4.85 6.75
N ILE A 36 -0.68 -4.32 7.51
CA ILE A 36 -0.62 -4.18 8.97
C ILE A 36 -1.80 -4.88 9.63
N GLY A 37 -1.61 -5.36 10.86
CA GLY A 37 -2.64 -6.07 11.62
C GLY A 37 -2.78 -7.55 11.24
N THR A 38 -3.70 -8.23 11.93
CA THR A 38 -3.99 -9.67 11.76
C THR A 38 -5.39 -9.87 11.19
N GLU A 39 -5.60 -10.99 10.49
CA GLU A 39 -6.91 -11.34 9.94
C GLU A 39 -7.97 -11.44 11.06
N PRO A 40 -9.22 -10.97 10.86
CA PRO A 40 -9.80 -10.35 9.64
C PRO A 40 -9.56 -8.84 9.50
N ASN A 41 -8.89 -8.22 10.47
CA ASN A 41 -8.67 -6.77 10.51
C ASN A 41 -7.38 -6.32 9.83
N ARG A 42 -6.80 -7.18 8.99
CA ARG A 42 -5.51 -6.90 8.34
C ARG A 42 -5.72 -5.98 7.15
N ARG A 43 -5.10 -4.80 7.24
CA ARG A 43 -5.25 -3.67 6.32
C ARG A 43 -4.04 -3.57 5.41
N THR A 44 -4.20 -2.99 4.22
CA THR A 44 -3.10 -2.64 3.33
C THR A 44 -2.82 -1.14 3.43
N VAL A 45 -1.55 -0.80 3.65
CA VAL A 45 -1.07 0.58 3.69
C VAL A 45 -0.31 0.84 2.40
N VAL A 46 -0.69 1.93 1.73
CA VAL A 46 0.01 2.48 0.58
C VAL A 46 0.85 3.66 1.07
N ALA A 47 2.17 3.52 0.98
CA ALA A 47 3.13 4.54 1.37
C ALA A 47 3.85 5.09 0.14
N TYR A 48 4.10 6.40 0.15
CA TYR A 48 4.91 7.05 -0.87
C TYR A 48 6.39 6.93 -0.47
N SER A 49 7.16 6.15 -1.20
CA SER A 49 8.61 6.03 -1.01
C SER A 49 9.27 6.82 -2.13
N ARG A 50 9.82 8.02 -1.85
CA ARG A 50 10.56 8.78 -2.87
C ARG A 50 11.74 7.93 -3.34
N GLY A 51 11.65 7.35 -4.53
CA GLY A 51 12.75 6.75 -5.29
C GLY A 51 13.82 6.03 -4.49
N GLU A 52 13.62 4.74 -4.21
CA GLU A 52 14.74 3.80 -4.15
C GLU A 52 14.75 2.96 -5.44
N HIS A 53 14.66 3.64 -6.57
CA HIS A 53 15.14 3.13 -7.85
C HIS A 53 16.47 3.84 -8.11
N ARG A 54 17.53 3.32 -7.49
CA ARG A 54 18.91 3.69 -7.80
C ARG A 54 19.51 2.62 -8.70
#